data_AF-A0A831WER1-F1
#
_entry.id   AF-A0A831WER1-F1
#
_cell.length_a   1.000
_cell.length_b   1.000
_cell.length_c   1.000
_cell.angle_alpha   90.00
_cell.angle_beta   90.00
_cell.angle_gamma   90.00
#
_symmetry.space_group_name_H-M   'P 1'
#
loop_
_entity.id
_entity.type
_entity.pdbx_description
1 polymer ?
#
loop_
_entity_poly.entity_id
_entity_poly.type
_entity_poly.pdbx_seq_one_letter_code
_entity_poly.pdbx_strand_id
1 'polypeptide(L)'
;MRVPTHITPGLKKDIEVNKSIAALSYCWIMSVIIYALHRESPFVRFHAKQGIILFILSIIVWFLPYGRYIEVLVIGLMIAGFFEAVHGSYHPLPIIHEISTGGFNLRKIFHAITRGFA
;
A
#
# COMPACT_ATOMS: atom_id res chain seq x y z
N MET A 1 -2.81 6.22 -7.01
CA MET A 1 -2.57 7.16 -5.89
C MET A 1 -1.42 8.04 -6.34
N ARG A 2 -1.41 9.34 -6.06
CA ARG A 2 -0.37 10.23 -6.58
C ARG A 2 0.78 10.35 -5.59
N VAL A 3 1.99 10.11 -6.05
CA VAL A 3 3.22 10.42 -5.32
C VAL A 3 3.50 11.92 -5.51
N PRO A 4 3.71 12.70 -4.44
CA PRO A 4 4.05 14.11 -4.56
C PRO A 4 5.43 14.30 -5.18
N THR A 5 5.57 15.22 -6.14
CA THR A 5 6.84 15.51 -6.83
C THR A 5 7.75 16.44 -6.03
N HIS A 6 7.18 17.21 -5.09
CA HIS A 6 7.91 18.11 -4.20
C HIS A 6 7.32 18.04 -2.79
N ILE A 7 8.16 17.79 -1.79
CA ILE A 7 7.75 17.76 -0.38
C ILE A 7 7.71 19.20 0.16
N THR A 8 6.51 19.76 0.28
CA THR A 8 6.31 21.09 0.88
C THR A 8 6.49 21.02 2.41
N PRO A 9 6.77 22.15 3.09
CA PRO A 9 6.85 22.18 4.55
C PRO A 9 5.59 21.66 5.24
N GLY A 10 4.40 21.95 4.68
CA GLY A 10 3.13 21.43 5.17
C GLY A 10 3.04 19.91 5.06
N LEU A 11 3.51 19.34 3.95
CA LEU A 11 3.54 17.89 3.75
C LEU A 11 4.55 17.20 4.68
N LYS A 12 5.71 17.81 4.88
CA LYS A 12 6.71 17.32 5.85
C LYS A 12 6.11 17.25 7.26
N LYS A 13 5.34 18.28 7.66
CA LYS A 13 4.62 18.29 8.95
C LYS A 13 3.55 17.21 9.01
N ASP A 14 2.77 17.02 7.93
CA ASP A 14 1.77 15.95 7.84
C ASP A 14 2.39 14.56 8.05
N ILE A 15 3.52 14.28 7.39
CA ILE A 15 4.27 13.04 7.55
C ILE A 15 4.68 12.82 9.00
N GLU A 16 5.36 13.79 9.62
CA GLU A 16 5.90 13.63 10.97
C GLU A 16 4.83 13.37 12.01
N VAL A 17 3.69 14.06 11.89
CA VAL A 17 2.56 13.92 12.82
C VAL A 17 1.83 12.59 12.60
N ASN A 18 1.68 12.15 11.35
CA ASN A 18 0.75 11.07 10.99
C ASN A 18 1.40 9.75 10.57
N LYS A 19 2.73 9.62 10.61
CA LYS A 19 3.41 8.40 10.15
C LYS A 19 2.98 7.13 10.86
N SER A 20 2.75 7.19 12.17
CA SER A 20 2.29 6.05 12.97
C SER A 20 0.89 5.59 12.58
N ILE A 21 -0.05 6.52 12.35
CA ILE A 21 -1.41 6.17 11.95
C ILE A 21 -1.46 5.70 10.48
N ALA A 22 -0.60 6.25 9.61
CA ALA A 22 -0.42 5.74 8.26
C ALA A 22 0.11 4.29 8.27
N ALA A 23 1.06 3.96 9.16
CA ALA A 23 1.57 2.59 9.31
C ALA A 23 0.49 1.61 9.80
N LEU A 24 -0.36 2.03 10.76
CA LEU A 24 -1.48 1.22 11.23
C LEU A 24 -2.50 0.88 10.13
N SER A 25 -2.55 1.67 9.05
CA SER A 25 -3.43 1.41 7.91
C SER A 25 -3.06 0.15 7.12
N TYR A 26 -1.91 -0.47 7.38
CA TYR A 26 -1.54 -1.78 6.83
C TYR A 26 -2.08 -2.97 7.64
N CYS A 27 -2.85 -2.73 8.71
CA CYS A 27 -3.50 -3.77 9.49
C CYS A 27 -4.93 -4.06 8.98
N TRP A 28 -5.07 -4.80 7.87
CA TRP A 28 -6.35 -5.27 7.30
C TRP A 28 -7.46 -4.20 7.32
N ILE A 29 -8.54 -4.43 8.07
CA ILE A 29 -9.74 -3.58 8.11
C ILE A 29 -9.45 -2.17 8.64
N MET A 30 -8.36 -1.98 9.40
CA MET A 30 -7.92 -0.65 9.84
C MET A 30 -7.65 0.27 8.65
N SER A 31 -7.22 -0.27 7.50
CA SER A 31 -7.06 0.49 6.27
C SER A 31 -8.31 1.30 5.89
N VAL A 32 -9.49 0.68 5.96
CA VAL A 32 -10.78 1.29 5.62
C VAL A 32 -11.18 2.33 6.66
N ILE A 33 -11.05 1.98 7.93
CA ILE A 33 -11.41 2.87 9.05
C ILE A 33 -10.52 4.12 9.03
N ILE A 34 -9.20 3.94 8.93
CA ILE A 34 -8.23 5.05 8.90
C ILE A 34 -8.47 5.93 7.68
N TYR A 35 -8.73 5.33 6.51
CA TYR A 35 -9.06 6.09 5.30
C TYR A 35 -10.32 6.94 5.45
N ALA A 36 -11.35 6.43 6.14
CA ALA A 36 -12.60 7.15 6.37
C ALA A 36 -12.44 8.32 7.35
N LEU A 37 -11.63 8.13 8.41
CA LEU A 37 -11.43 9.10 9.49
C LEU A 37 -10.40 10.19 9.16
N HIS A 38 -9.31 9.87 8.45
CA HIS A 38 -8.19 10.78 8.23
C HIS A 38 -8.25 11.45 6.85
N ARG A 39 -9.31 12.23 6.61
CA ARG A 39 -9.58 12.85 5.30
C ARG A 39 -8.61 13.98 4.94
N GLU A 40 -8.09 14.65 5.96
CA GLU A 40 -7.24 15.85 5.84
C GLU A 40 -5.76 15.55 5.64
N SER A 41 -5.32 14.29 5.82
CA SER A 41 -3.91 13.92 5.68
C SER A 41 -3.65 13.23 4.32
N PRO A 42 -2.97 13.90 3.37
CA PRO A 42 -2.52 13.28 2.15
C PRO A 42 -1.64 12.05 2.41
N PHE A 43 -0.79 12.08 3.43
CA PHE A 43 0.10 10.97 3.78
C PHE A 43 -0.67 9.73 4.23
N VAL A 44 -1.58 9.90 5.19
CA VAL A 44 -2.40 8.79 5.70
C VAL A 44 -3.28 8.21 4.61
N ARG A 45 -3.89 9.06 3.79
CA ARG A 45 -4.74 8.58 2.68
C ARG A 45 -3.96 7.83 1.61
N PHE A 46 -2.69 8.15 1.41
CA PHE A 46 -1.84 7.42 0.49
C PHE A 46 -1.62 5.98 0.98
N HIS A 47 -1.13 5.81 2.21
CA HIS A 47 -0.90 4.48 2.77
C HIS A 47 -2.20 3.68 3.00
N ALA A 48 -3.25 4.34 3.48
CA ALA A 48 -4.52 3.67 3.75
C ALA A 48 -5.19 3.15 2.47
N LYS A 49 -5.07 3.86 1.33
CA LYS A 49 -5.53 3.33 0.03
C LYS A 49 -4.75 2.09 -0.40
N GLN A 50 -3.44 2.03 -0.13
CA GLN A 50 -2.65 0.82 -0.41
C GLN A 50 -3.09 -0.34 0.50
N GLY A 51 -3.27 -0.06 1.79
CA GLY A 51 -3.81 -1.01 2.76
C GLY A 51 -5.17 -1.56 2.37
N ILE A 52 -6.09 -0.72 1.86
CA ILE A 52 -7.41 -1.15 1.38
C ILE A 52 -7.28 -2.13 0.22
N ILE A 53 -6.41 -1.84 -0.75
CA ILE A 53 -6.22 -2.74 -1.90
C ILE A 53 -5.65 -4.08 -1.44
N LEU A 54 -4.67 -4.08 -0.52
CA LEU A 54 -4.12 -5.31 0.05
C LEU A 54 -5.16 -6.06 0.88
N PHE A 55 -6.02 -5.38 1.63
CA PHE A 55 -7.09 -5.99 2.39
C PHE A 55 -8.13 -6.67 1.49
N ILE A 56 -8.56 -5.99 0.42
CA ILE A 56 -9.45 -6.58 -0.59
C ILE A 56 -8.79 -7.79 -1.25
N LEU A 57 -7.50 -7.70 -1.56
CA LEU A 57 -6.74 -8.82 -2.12
C LEU A 57 -6.71 -10.02 -1.18
N SER A 58 -6.44 -9.82 0.12
CA SER A 58 -6.50 -10.88 1.13
C SER A 58 -7.87 -11.57 1.16
N ILE A 59 -8.96 -10.79 1.18
CA ILE A 59 -10.33 -11.36 1.15
C ILE A 59 -10.52 -12.26 -0.06
N ILE A 60 -10.14 -11.80 -1.27
CA ILE A 60 -10.28 -12.59 -2.50
C ILE A 60 -9.43 -13.86 -2.43
N VAL A 61 -8.19 -13.73 -1.99
CA VAL A 61 -7.22 -14.83 -1.90
C VAL A 61 -7.70 -15.94 -0.97
N TRP A 62 -8.38 -15.63 0.12
CA TRP A 62 -8.89 -16.63 1.07
C TRP A 62 -9.89 -17.62 0.45
N PHE A 63 -10.57 -17.26 -0.63
CA PHE A 63 -11.51 -18.15 -1.33
C PHE A 63 -10.87 -19.01 -2.42
N LEU A 64 -9.59 -18.81 -2.74
CA LEU A 64 -8.90 -19.58 -3.79
C LEU A 64 -8.30 -20.89 -3.24
N PRO A 65 -8.28 -21.98 -4.04
CA PRO A 65 -7.43 -23.12 -3.72
C PRO A 65 -5.98 -22.63 -3.67
N TYR A 66 -5.23 -23.00 -2.62
CA TYR A 66 -3.88 -22.50 -2.32
C TYR A 66 -3.77 -21.05 -1.83
N GLY A 67 -4.89 -20.38 -1.54
CA GLY A 67 -4.91 -18.98 -1.07
C GLY A 67 -3.97 -18.70 0.11
N ARG A 68 -3.84 -19.64 1.04
CA ARG A 68 -2.92 -19.55 2.19
C ARG A 68 -1.46 -19.25 1.83
N TYR A 69 -0.97 -19.75 0.68
CA TYR A 69 0.41 -19.51 0.24
C TYR A 69 0.56 -18.13 -0.40
N ILE A 70 -0.47 -17.67 -1.13
CA ILE A 70 -0.52 -16.34 -1.71
C ILE A 70 -0.65 -15.29 -0.60
N GLU A 71 -1.39 -15.59 0.47
CA GLU A 71 -1.54 -14.69 1.62
C GLU A 71 -0.20 -14.34 2.27
N VAL A 72 0.76 -15.27 2.29
CA VAL A 72 2.13 -14.98 2.78
C VAL A 72 2.79 -13.85 1.98
N LEU A 73 2.58 -13.81 0.66
CA LEU A 73 3.07 -12.72 -0.18
C LEU A 73 2.35 -11.40 0.12
N VAL A 74 1.03 -11.44 0.33
CA VAL A 74 0.24 -10.25 0.70
C VAL A 74 0.71 -9.67 2.03
N ILE A 75 0.98 -10.53 3.02
CA ILE A 75 1.55 -10.14 4.32
C ILE A 75 2.92 -9.49 4.12
N GLY A 76 3.78 -10.04 3.26
CA GLY A 76 5.07 -9.44 2.93
C GLY A 76 4.93 -8.02 2.37
N LEU A 77 3.95 -7.78 1.49
CA LEU A 77 3.64 -6.45 0.96
C LEU A 77 3.07 -5.50 2.03
N MET A 78 2.24 -6.01 2.96
CA MET A 78 1.76 -5.23 4.10
C MET A 78 2.90 -4.77 5.01
N ILE A 79 3.86 -5.67 5.29
CA ILE A 79 5.06 -5.35 6.08
C ILE A 79 5.92 -4.31 5.37
N ALA A 80 6.16 -4.48 4.07
CA ALA A 80 6.92 -3.50 3.28
C ALA A 80 6.24 -2.12 3.31
N GLY A 81 4.92 -2.07 3.11
CA GLY A 81 4.15 -0.82 3.19
C GLY A 81 4.19 -0.18 4.59
N PHE A 82 4.14 -0.99 5.64
CA PHE A 82 4.30 -0.54 7.03
C PHE A 82 5.64 0.16 7.24
N PHE A 83 6.75 -0.44 6.77
CA PHE A 83 8.08 0.17 6.89
C PHE A 83 8.18 1.50 6.13
N GLU A 84 7.64 1.57 4.92
CA GLU A 84 7.62 2.83 4.15
C GLU A 84 6.84 3.93 4.88
N ALA A 85 5.71 3.59 5.50
CA ALA A 85 4.93 4.53 6.29
C ALA A 85 5.70 5.03 7.52
N VAL A 86 6.37 4.14 8.26
CA VAL A 86 7.19 4.49 9.42
C VAL A 86 8.36 5.41 9.04
N HIS A 87 8.95 5.20 7.86
CA HIS A 87 10.01 6.07 7.33
C HIS A 87 9.49 7.35 6.68
N GLY A 88 8.17 7.57 6.63
CA GLY A 88 7.60 8.80 6.07
C GLY A 88 7.66 8.88 4.54
N SER A 89 7.74 7.73 3.87
CA SER A 89 8.01 7.63 2.43
C SER A 89 6.72 7.41 1.62
N TYR A 90 6.53 8.21 0.57
CA TYR A 90 5.45 8.01 -0.40
C TYR A 90 5.79 6.92 -1.44
N HIS A 91 6.28 5.78 -0.99
CA HIS A 91 6.61 4.67 -1.89
C HIS A 91 5.35 3.87 -2.24
N PRO A 92 4.98 3.78 -3.53
CA PRO A 92 3.87 2.94 -3.94
C PRO A 92 4.36 1.50 -4.09
N LEU A 93 3.68 0.53 -3.47
CA LEU A 93 4.03 -0.87 -3.65
C LEU A 93 3.90 -1.28 -5.13
N PRO A 94 4.81 -2.12 -5.69
CA PRO A 94 4.90 -2.39 -7.13
C PRO A 94 3.58 -2.81 -7.77
N ILE A 95 2.84 -3.72 -7.12
CA ILE A 95 1.56 -4.24 -7.62
C ILE A 95 0.42 -3.23 -7.41
N ILE A 96 0.50 -2.44 -6.33
CA ILE A 96 -0.56 -1.51 -5.92
C ILE A 96 -0.57 -0.24 -6.77
N HIS A 97 0.61 0.20 -7.21
CA HIS A 97 0.75 1.31 -8.13
C HIS A 97 0.00 1.07 -9.44
N GLU A 98 0.19 -0.10 -10.05
CA GLU A 98 -0.39 -0.46 -11.35
C GLU A 98 -1.92 -0.63 -11.28
N ILE A 99 -2.42 -1.25 -10.22
CA ILE A 99 -3.88 -1.38 -9.99
C ILE A 99 -4.51 0.01 -9.85
N SER A 100 -3.86 0.93 -9.12
CA SER A 100 -4.42 2.25 -8.89
C SER A 100 -4.33 3.22 -10.09
N THR A 101 -3.47 2.95 -11.08
CA THR A 101 -3.36 3.74 -12.31
C THR A 101 -4.11 3.13 -13.50
N GLY A 102 -4.76 1.97 -13.31
CA GLY A 102 -5.52 1.27 -14.36
C GLY A 102 -4.64 0.50 -15.35
N GLY A 103 -3.34 0.34 -15.05
CA GLY A 103 -2.37 -0.32 -15.92
C GLY A 103 -2.20 -1.83 -15.68
N PHE A 104 -3.04 -2.44 -14.84
CA PHE A 104 -2.90 -3.83 -14.42
C PHE A 104 -2.85 -4.79 -15.62
N ASN A 105 -1.70 -5.45 -15.80
CA ASN A 105 -1.49 -6.44 -16.84
C ASN A 105 -0.66 -7.61 -16.31
N LEU A 106 -1.25 -8.81 -16.29
CA LEU A 106 -0.60 -10.05 -15.83
C LEU A 106 0.76 -10.33 -16.48
N ARG A 107 0.97 -9.92 -17.74
CA ARG A 107 2.25 -10.09 -18.44
C ARG A 107 3.34 -9.19 -17.90
N LYS A 108 3.01 -7.97 -17.45
CA LYS A 108 3.99 -7.04 -16.87
C LYS A 108 4.45 -7.49 -15.50
N ILE A 109 3.54 -8.02 -14.68
CA ILE A 109 3.85 -8.60 -13.36
C ILE A 109 4.83 -9.76 -13.53
N PHE A 110 4.54 -10.69 -14.45
CA PHE A 110 5.44 -11.80 -14.77
C PHE A 110 6.84 -11.28 -15.18
N HIS A 111 6.91 -10.24 -16.00
CA HIS A 111 8.17 -9.65 -16.47
C HIS A 111 8.94 -8.87 -15.38
N ALA A 112 8.23 -8.24 -14.44
CA ALA A 112 8.85 -7.56 -13.30
C ALA A 112 9.42 -8.56 -12.30
N ILE A 113 8.72 -9.67 -12.05
CA ILE A 113 9.19 -10.77 -11.20
C ILE A 113 10.43 -11.42 -11.82
N THR A 114 10.41 -11.74 -13.12
CA THR A 114 11.54 -12.43 -13.77
C THR A 114 12.78 -11.55 -13.95
N ARG A 115 12.63 -10.22 -13.98
CA ARG A 115 13.76 -9.28 -14.03
C ARG A 115 14.36 -8.93 -12.67
N GLY A 116 13.64 -9.16 -11.56
CA GLY A 116 14.18 -8.97 -10.22
C GLY A 116 15.19 -10.05 -9.78
N PHE A 117 15.38 -11.10 -10.58
CA PHE A 117 16.25 -12.24 -10.31
C PHE A 117 17.32 -12.46 -11.41
N ALA A 118 17.54 -11.49 -12.30
CA ALA A 118 18.56 -11.50 -13.34
C ALA A 118 19.59 -10.38 -13.11
#